data_AF-A0A9X7ZIX7-F1
#
_entry.id   AF-A0A9X7ZIX7-F1
#
_cell.length_a   1.000
_cell.length_b   1.000
_cell.length_c   1.000
_cell.angle_alpha   90.00
_cell.angle_beta   90.00
_cell.angle_gamma   90.00
#
_symmetry.space_group_name_H-M   'P 1'
#
loop_
_entity.id
_entity.type
_entity.pdbx_description
1 polymer ?
#
loop_
_entity_poly.entity_id
_entity_poly.type
_entity_poly.pdbx_seq_one_letter_code
_entity_poly.pdbx_strand_id
1 'polypeptide(L)'
;MGVVGCTSIIGGNPQADTSEAPAYRSSVSASVSASEATSSIRETQRQQSMTTQAVRGACGRFASSSSDAVDVVNKYVEAFNNGGDISGTAGPAVEALNHSADEVIAAINEKLSQELTDAFNTYAQAARGVATAISSKAPVSVYNARKDELNRARDKGMQLCKAF
;
A
#
# COMPACT_ATOMS: atom_id res chain seq x y z
N MET A 1 -66.41 -19.31 23.78
CA MET A 1 -65.89 -17.96 23.47
C MET A 1 -64.54 -18.17 22.80
N GLY A 2 -64.22 -17.80 21.57
CA GLY A 2 -64.84 -16.97 20.55
C GLY A 2 -63.68 -16.47 19.70
N VAL A 3 -63.36 -17.15 18.59
CA VAL A 3 -62.49 -16.60 17.53
C VAL A 3 -63.18 -16.94 16.22
N VAL A 4 -63.93 -15.97 15.71
CA VAL A 4 -64.48 -15.98 14.36
C VAL A 4 -63.35 -15.53 13.45
N GLY A 5 -62.60 -16.47 12.88
CA GLY A 5 -61.61 -16.20 11.85
C GLY A 5 -62.29 -16.24 10.48
N CYS A 6 -62.46 -15.07 9.86
CA CYS A 6 -62.96 -14.95 8.49
C CYS A 6 -61.93 -15.54 7.50
N THR A 7 -62.00 -16.83 7.21
CA THR A 7 -61.38 -17.40 6.01
C THR A 7 -62.48 -17.78 5.03
N SER A 8 -63.03 -16.77 4.35
CA SER A 8 -63.80 -17.00 3.14
C SER A 8 -62.82 -17.49 2.08
N ILE A 9 -62.81 -18.79 1.82
CA ILE A 9 -62.13 -19.35 0.65
C ILE A 9 -62.98 -18.93 -0.55
N ILE A 10 -62.66 -17.76 -1.13
CA ILE A 10 -63.20 -17.40 -2.43
C ILE A 10 -62.55 -18.35 -3.42
N GLY A 11 -63.34 -19.24 -4.02
CA GLY A 11 -62.92 -20.07 -5.14
C GLY A 11 -62.64 -19.22 -6.37
N GLY A 12 -61.50 -18.53 -6.38
CA GLY A 12 -60.98 -17.82 -7.54
C GLY A 12 -59.94 -18.69 -8.21
N ASN A 13 -60.13 -18.98 -9.50
CA ASN A 13 -59.08 -19.59 -10.30
C ASN A 13 -57.98 -18.52 -10.49
N PRO A 14 -56.76 -18.68 -9.95
CA PRO A 14 -55.71 -17.70 -10.14
C PRO A 14 -55.32 -17.69 -11.61
N GLN A 15 -55.83 -16.73 -12.36
CA GLN A 15 -55.46 -16.52 -13.75
C GLN A 15 -54.44 -15.39 -13.77
N ALA A 16 -53.22 -15.69 -14.21
CA ALA A 16 -52.20 -14.66 -14.39
C ALA A 16 -52.73 -13.61 -15.36
N ASP A 17 -52.64 -12.33 -14.98
CA ASP A 17 -53.01 -11.24 -15.88
C ASP A 17 -51.98 -11.20 -17.03
N THR A 18 -52.36 -11.80 -18.15
CA THR A 18 -51.49 -11.91 -19.33
C THR A 18 -51.24 -10.56 -19.98
N SER A 19 -52.04 -9.53 -19.66
CA SER A 19 -51.87 -8.18 -20.21
C SER A 19 -50.72 -7.42 -19.53
N GLU A 20 -50.48 -7.65 -18.23
CA GLU A 20 -49.40 -7.00 -17.48
C GLU A 20 -48.08 -7.81 -17.44
N ALA A 21 -48.13 -9.10 -17.77
CA ALA A 21 -46.96 -9.98 -17.78
C ALA A 21 -45.76 -9.46 -18.61
N PRO A 22 -45.94 -8.84 -19.80
CA PRO A 22 -44.83 -8.26 -20.57
C PRO A 22 -44.20 -7.04 -19.89
N ALA A 23 -45.02 -6.18 -19.27
CA ALA A 23 -44.56 -4.98 -18.57
C ALA A 23 -43.76 -5.36 -17.32
N TYR A 24 -44.23 -6.35 -16.56
CA TYR A 24 -43.51 -6.90 -15.41
C TYR A 24 -42.15 -7.49 -15.81
N ARG A 25 -42.10 -8.34 -16.85
CA ARG A 25 -40.81 -8.89 -17.35
C ARG A 25 -39.84 -7.79 -17.76
N SER A 26 -40.31 -6.75 -18.45
CA SER A 26 -39.48 -5.60 -18.84
C SER A 26 -38.92 -4.87 -17.62
N SER A 27 -39.75 -4.61 -16.60
CA SER A 27 -39.32 -3.96 -15.36
C SER A 27 -38.30 -4.78 -14.56
N VAL A 28 -38.48 -6.11 -14.50
CA VAL A 28 -37.54 -7.02 -13.83
C VAL A 28 -36.21 -7.06 -14.59
N SER A 29 -36.24 -7.22 -15.92
CA SER A 29 -35.03 -7.18 -16.74
C SER A 29 -34.28 -5.85 -16.58
N ALA A 30 -34.98 -4.71 -16.62
CA ALA A 30 -34.38 -3.40 -16.40
C ALA A 30 -33.77 -3.26 -14.99
N SER A 31 -34.46 -3.78 -13.97
CA SER A 31 -33.97 -3.77 -12.58
C SER A 31 -32.72 -4.65 -12.41
N VAL A 32 -32.68 -5.82 -13.06
CA VAL A 32 -31.52 -6.72 -13.05
C VAL A 32 -30.33 -6.03 -13.74
N SER A 33 -30.52 -5.49 -14.95
CA SER A 33 -29.45 -4.78 -15.65
C SER A 33 -28.92 -3.56 -14.89
N ALA A 34 -29.81 -2.78 -14.25
CA ALA A 34 -29.42 -1.67 -13.39
C ALA A 34 -28.66 -2.14 -12.14
N SER A 35 -29.06 -3.28 -11.55
CA SER A 35 -28.40 -3.88 -10.40
C SER A 35 -27.01 -4.43 -10.78
N GLU A 36 -26.88 -5.07 -11.93
CA GLU A 36 -25.60 -5.57 -12.47
C GLU A 36 -24.64 -4.42 -12.77
N ALA A 37 -25.11 -3.35 -13.43
CA ALA A 37 -24.31 -2.16 -13.69
C ALA A 37 -23.85 -1.49 -12.38
N THR A 38 -24.76 -1.33 -11.42
CA THR A 38 -24.44 -0.76 -10.10
C THR A 38 -23.47 -1.63 -9.32
N SER A 39 -23.64 -2.96 -9.36
CA SER A 39 -22.76 -3.92 -8.70
C SER A 39 -21.36 -3.92 -9.32
N SER A 40 -21.27 -3.85 -10.65
CA SER A 40 -20.01 -3.77 -11.39
C SER A 40 -19.25 -2.49 -11.07
N ILE A 41 -19.95 -1.36 -10.97
CA ILE A 41 -19.36 -0.07 -10.57
C ILE A 41 -18.85 -0.13 -9.13
N ARG A 42 -19.65 -0.64 -8.19
CA ARG A 42 -19.24 -0.78 -6.78
C ARG A 42 -18.04 -1.69 -6.62
N GLU A 43 -18.00 -2.82 -7.32
CA GLU A 43 -16.86 -3.73 -7.28
C GLU A 43 -15.60 -3.09 -7.88
N THR A 44 -15.73 -2.38 -9.00
CA THR A 44 -14.62 -1.61 -9.60
C THR A 44 -14.07 -0.58 -8.62
N GLN A 45 -14.93 0.18 -7.95
CA GLN A 45 -14.53 1.18 -6.93
C GLN A 45 -13.85 0.51 -5.72
N ARG A 46 -14.34 -0.64 -5.29
CA ARG A 46 -13.73 -1.42 -4.19
C ARG A 46 -12.33 -1.88 -4.57
N GLN A 47 -12.14 -2.40 -5.78
CA GLN A 47 -10.81 -2.82 -6.28
C GLN A 47 -9.83 -1.65 -6.41
N GLN A 48 -10.29 -0.50 -6.91
CA GLN A 48 -9.49 0.71 -6.96
C GLN A 48 -9.07 1.17 -5.55
N SER A 49 -10.01 1.19 -4.61
CA SER A 49 -9.74 1.59 -3.22
C SER A 49 -8.72 0.68 -2.53
N MET A 50 -8.84 -0.65 -2.71
CA MET A 50 -7.86 -1.60 -2.19
C MET A 50 -6.47 -1.40 -2.82
N THR A 51 -6.41 -1.11 -4.11
CA THR A 51 -5.14 -0.84 -4.82
C THR A 51 -4.48 0.40 -4.26
N THR A 52 -5.23 1.51 -4.12
CA THR A 52 -4.73 2.74 -3.51
C THR A 52 -4.26 2.50 -2.06
N GLN A 53 -5.01 1.74 -1.27
CA GLN A 53 -4.64 1.44 0.11
C GLN A 53 -3.38 0.58 0.20
N ALA A 54 -3.21 -0.40 -0.70
CA ALA A 54 -2.00 -1.22 -0.77
C ALA A 54 -0.76 -0.37 -1.10
N VAL A 55 -0.87 0.53 -2.08
CA VAL A 55 0.23 1.44 -2.46
C VAL A 55 0.54 2.42 -1.32
N ARG A 56 -0.48 3.04 -0.71
CA ARG A 56 -0.29 3.92 0.46
C ARG A 56 0.37 3.20 1.63
N GLY A 57 -0.01 1.96 1.91
CA GLY A 57 0.60 1.16 2.96
C GLY A 57 2.08 0.87 2.69
N ALA A 58 2.43 0.57 1.43
CA ALA A 58 3.81 0.37 1.03
C ALA A 58 4.64 1.66 1.14
N CYS A 59 4.10 2.78 0.67
CA CYS A 59 4.70 4.10 0.80
C CYS A 59 4.84 4.56 2.25
N GLY A 60 3.88 4.23 3.12
CA GLY A 60 3.94 4.52 4.55
C GLY A 60 5.07 3.76 5.24
N ARG A 61 5.22 2.45 4.95
CA ARG A 61 6.35 1.65 5.45
C ARG A 61 7.69 2.23 5.00
N PHE A 62 7.81 2.54 3.71
CA PHE A 62 9.01 3.17 3.15
C PHE A 62 9.35 4.50 3.82
N ALA A 63 8.37 5.38 4.01
CA ALA A 63 8.59 6.68 4.64
C ALA A 63 9.03 6.54 6.11
N SER A 64 8.39 5.66 6.88
CA SER A 64 8.74 5.43 8.29
C SER A 64 10.12 4.81 8.43
N SER A 65 10.34 3.64 7.80
CA SER A 65 11.58 2.88 7.97
C SER A 65 12.80 3.68 7.47
N SER A 66 12.63 4.45 6.39
CA SER A 66 13.71 5.30 5.88
C SER A 66 14.02 6.48 6.77
N SER A 67 13.03 7.06 7.46
CA SER A 67 13.24 8.10 8.45
C SER A 67 13.98 7.56 9.67
N ASP A 68 13.52 6.42 10.20
CA ASP A 68 14.12 5.77 11.37
C ASP A 68 15.58 5.40 11.10
N ALA A 69 15.89 4.86 9.93
CA ALA A 69 17.27 4.55 9.53
C ALA A 69 18.15 5.80 9.42
N VAL A 70 17.63 6.89 8.84
CA VAL A 70 18.37 8.16 8.71
C VAL A 70 18.69 8.74 10.10
N ASP A 71 17.75 8.69 11.04
CA ASP A 71 17.96 9.20 12.40
C ASP A 71 19.08 8.44 13.14
N VAL A 72 19.14 7.12 12.96
CA VAL A 72 20.22 6.30 13.55
C VAL A 72 21.56 6.58 12.86
N VAL A 73 21.59 6.70 11.53
CA VAL A 73 22.80 7.04 10.77
C VAL A 73 23.31 8.43 11.14
N ASN A 74 22.42 9.39 11.39
CA ASN A 74 22.81 10.75 11.81
C ASN A 74 23.56 10.73 13.15
N LYS A 75 23.20 9.85 14.09
CA LYS A 75 23.96 9.66 15.35
C LYS A 75 25.38 9.15 15.08
N TYR A 76 25.54 8.22 14.13
CA TYR A 76 26.86 7.75 13.70
C TYR A 76 27.68 8.88 13.06
N VAL A 77 27.07 9.67 12.18
CA VAL A 77 27.73 10.82 11.53
C VAL A 77 28.12 11.88 12.56
N GLU A 78 27.28 12.15 13.54
CA GLU A 78 27.57 13.07 14.64
C GLU A 78 28.76 12.58 15.47
N ALA A 79 28.78 11.30 15.86
CA ALA A 79 29.90 10.70 16.57
C ALA A 79 31.19 10.79 15.74
N PHE A 80 31.12 10.55 14.43
CA PHE A 80 32.26 10.67 13.53
C PHE A 80 32.82 12.10 13.46
N ASN A 81 31.94 13.10 13.33
CA ASN A 81 32.35 14.50 13.16
C ASN A 81 32.85 15.14 14.46
N ASN A 82 32.29 14.74 15.60
CA ASN A 82 32.58 15.36 16.90
C ASN A 82 33.60 14.58 17.74
N GLY A 83 34.15 13.48 17.22
CA GLY A 83 35.08 12.60 17.97
C GLY A 83 34.39 11.82 19.10
N GLY A 84 33.10 11.48 18.92
CA GLY A 84 32.30 10.70 19.86
C GLY A 84 32.47 9.18 19.70
N ASP A 85 31.49 8.42 20.20
CA ASP A 85 31.53 6.95 20.16
C ASP A 85 31.16 6.38 18.77
N ILE A 86 32.15 6.38 17.86
CA ILE A 86 32.01 5.81 16.52
C ILE A 86 31.77 4.29 16.58
N SER A 87 32.42 3.59 17.52
CA SER A 87 32.35 2.13 17.59
C SER A 87 30.97 1.66 18.08
N GLY A 88 30.39 2.35 19.06
CA GLY A 88 29.04 2.06 19.56
C GLY A 88 27.91 2.50 18.64
N THR A 89 28.15 3.45 17.72
CA THR A 89 27.13 3.93 16.78
C THR A 89 27.15 3.24 15.42
N ALA A 90 28.27 2.65 15.01
CA ALA A 90 28.40 1.98 13.71
C ALA A 90 27.48 0.75 13.56
N GLY A 91 27.42 -0.12 14.57
CA GLY A 91 26.58 -1.32 14.56
C GLY A 91 25.08 -1.00 14.39
N PRO A 92 24.49 -0.15 15.26
CA PRO A 92 23.11 0.30 15.12
C PRO A 92 22.80 0.95 13.77
N ALA A 93 23.72 1.75 13.22
CA ALA A 93 23.53 2.37 11.90
C ALA A 93 23.46 1.31 10.77
N VAL A 94 24.33 0.31 10.80
CA VAL A 94 24.32 -0.82 9.85
C VAL A 94 23.03 -1.61 9.97
N GLU A 95 22.61 -1.94 11.18
CA GLU A 95 21.36 -2.67 11.44
C GLU A 95 20.14 -1.90 10.93
N ALA A 96 20.02 -0.62 11.27
CA ALA A 96 18.89 0.21 10.87
C ALA A 96 18.78 0.36 9.34
N LEU A 97 19.90 0.50 8.64
CA LEU A 97 19.94 0.55 7.17
C LEU A 97 19.49 -0.76 6.53
N ASN A 98 19.97 -1.90 7.05
CA ASN A 98 19.56 -3.22 6.54
C ASN A 98 18.08 -3.50 6.84
N HIS A 99 17.63 -3.21 8.06
CA HIS A 99 16.23 -3.37 8.45
C HIS A 99 15.30 -2.51 7.58
N SER A 100 15.64 -1.23 7.35
CA SER A 100 14.85 -0.39 6.45
C SER A 100 14.82 -0.93 5.02
N ALA A 101 15.95 -1.45 4.52
CA ALA A 101 15.98 -2.09 3.21
C ALA A 101 15.04 -3.31 3.15
N ASP A 102 15.03 -4.15 4.19
CA ASP A 102 14.19 -5.34 4.26
C ASP A 102 12.70 -4.99 4.38
N GLU A 103 12.34 -4.01 5.20
CA GLU A 103 10.96 -3.48 5.31
C GLU A 103 10.44 -2.94 3.97
N VAL A 104 11.29 -2.21 3.24
CA VAL A 104 10.92 -1.64 1.94
C VAL A 104 10.76 -2.74 0.89
N ILE A 105 11.62 -3.75 0.88
CA ILE A 105 11.48 -4.90 -0.02
C ILE A 105 10.21 -5.69 0.33
N ALA A 106 9.94 -5.91 1.62
CA ALA A 106 8.73 -6.60 2.08
C ALA A 106 7.44 -5.82 1.75
N ALA A 107 7.54 -4.50 1.54
CA ALA A 107 6.42 -3.67 1.14
C ALA A 107 6.04 -3.81 -0.34
N ILE A 108 6.93 -4.34 -1.19
CA ILE A 108 6.68 -4.55 -2.62
C ILE A 108 5.61 -5.62 -2.82
N ASN A 109 4.60 -5.30 -3.63
CA ASN A 109 3.50 -6.20 -3.96
C ASN A 109 2.99 -5.91 -5.38
N GLU A 110 2.10 -6.77 -5.88
CA GLU A 110 1.61 -6.72 -7.26
C GLU A 110 0.73 -5.50 -7.59
N LYS A 111 0.37 -4.68 -6.59
CA LYS A 111 -0.40 -3.43 -6.79
C LYS A 111 0.50 -2.23 -7.05
N LEU A 112 1.81 -2.34 -6.83
CA LEU A 112 2.74 -1.26 -7.13
C LEU A 112 2.95 -1.15 -8.64
N SER A 113 3.15 0.07 -9.12
CA SER A 113 3.66 0.28 -10.47
C SER A 113 5.09 -0.24 -10.59
N GLN A 114 5.54 -0.51 -11.82
CA GLN A 114 6.93 -0.88 -12.07
C GLN A 114 7.89 0.21 -11.59
N GLU A 115 7.55 1.49 -11.79
CA GLU A 115 8.39 2.61 -11.36
C GLU A 115 8.57 2.67 -9.83
N LEU A 116 7.50 2.41 -9.06
CA LEU A 116 7.59 2.33 -7.59
C LEU A 116 8.42 1.13 -7.14
N THR A 117 8.21 -0.02 -7.77
CA THR A 117 8.97 -1.24 -7.51
C THR A 117 10.47 -1.01 -7.75
N ASP A 118 10.83 -0.39 -8.87
CA ASP A 118 12.22 -0.09 -9.21
C ASP A 118 12.83 0.92 -8.23
N ALA A 119 12.08 1.94 -7.83
CA ALA A 119 12.52 2.93 -6.84
C ALA A 119 12.77 2.30 -5.47
N PHE A 120 11.90 1.40 -5.01
CA PHE A 120 12.04 0.70 -3.72
C PHE A 120 13.24 -0.25 -3.73
N ASN A 121 13.45 -0.98 -4.82
CA ASN A 121 14.65 -1.80 -5.00
C ASN A 121 15.93 -0.96 -5.01
N THR A 122 15.91 0.18 -5.71
CA THR A 122 17.05 1.10 -5.77
C THR A 122 17.38 1.67 -4.39
N TYR A 123 16.38 2.07 -3.62
CA TYR A 123 16.56 2.51 -2.24
C TYR A 123 17.16 1.41 -1.36
N ALA A 124 16.60 0.20 -1.41
CA ALA A 124 17.09 -0.92 -0.60
C ALA A 124 18.56 -1.27 -0.91
N GLN A 125 18.95 -1.24 -2.19
CA GLN A 125 20.34 -1.42 -2.61
C GLN A 125 21.24 -0.30 -2.10
N ALA A 126 20.81 0.96 -2.21
CA ALA A 126 21.59 2.10 -1.73
C ALA A 126 21.77 2.08 -0.21
N ALA A 127 20.73 1.71 0.55
CA ALA A 127 20.79 1.58 2.00
C ALA A 127 21.81 0.52 2.44
N ARG A 128 21.77 -0.67 1.81
CA ARG A 128 22.77 -1.72 2.02
C ARG A 128 24.18 -1.31 1.58
N GLY A 129 24.28 -0.46 0.55
CA GLY A 129 25.53 0.15 0.11
C GLY A 129 26.17 1.05 1.17
N VAL A 130 25.36 1.89 1.82
CA VAL A 130 25.82 2.71 2.96
C VAL A 130 26.19 1.82 4.15
N ALA A 131 25.38 0.81 4.47
CA ALA A 131 25.67 -0.13 5.56
C ALA A 131 27.03 -0.83 5.36
N THR A 132 27.31 -1.26 4.12
CA THR A 132 28.59 -1.85 3.74
C THR A 132 29.75 -0.86 3.90
N ALA A 133 29.54 0.41 3.54
CA ALA A 133 30.57 1.44 3.70
C ALA A 133 30.90 1.69 5.17
N ILE A 134 29.90 1.69 6.06
CA ILE A 134 30.10 1.81 7.51
C ILE A 134 30.85 0.56 8.04
N SER A 135 30.37 -0.64 7.73
CA SER A 135 30.94 -1.89 8.26
C SER A 135 32.38 -2.14 7.81
N SER A 136 32.71 -1.74 6.57
CA SER A 136 34.06 -1.85 6.02
C SER A 136 34.99 -0.69 6.41
N LYS A 137 34.50 0.29 7.18
CA LYS A 137 35.23 1.53 7.51
C LYS A 137 35.77 2.21 6.25
N ALA A 138 34.92 2.32 5.24
CA ALA A 138 35.29 2.88 3.95
C ALA A 138 35.81 4.32 4.10
N PRO A 139 36.67 4.79 3.18
CA PRO A 139 37.09 6.19 3.14
C PRO A 139 35.90 7.14 3.09
N VAL A 140 36.03 8.32 3.70
CA VAL A 140 34.96 9.32 3.80
C VAL A 140 34.37 9.70 2.44
N SER A 141 35.19 9.76 1.38
CA SER A 141 34.72 10.02 0.02
C SER A 141 33.76 8.93 -0.49
N VAL A 142 34.06 7.66 -0.21
CA VAL A 142 33.22 6.51 -0.57
C VAL A 142 31.93 6.53 0.23
N TYR A 143 32.01 6.76 1.54
CA TYR A 143 30.83 6.88 2.40
C TYR A 143 29.90 8.00 1.90
N ASN A 144 30.44 9.18 1.62
CA ASN A 144 29.64 10.32 1.13
C ASN A 144 28.99 10.03 -0.23
N ALA A 145 29.70 9.39 -1.16
CA ALA A 145 29.11 8.97 -2.43
C ALA A 145 27.92 8.01 -2.23
N ARG A 146 28.06 7.01 -1.36
CA ARG A 146 26.96 6.08 -1.02
C ARG A 146 25.80 6.76 -0.32
N LYS A 147 26.08 7.70 0.59
CA LYS A 147 25.07 8.52 1.26
C LYS A 147 24.28 9.36 0.25
N ASP A 148 24.95 9.94 -0.73
CA ASP A 148 24.29 10.73 -1.78
C ASP A 148 23.42 9.84 -2.69
N GLU A 149 23.87 8.63 -3.03
CA GLU A 149 23.05 7.63 -3.72
C GLU A 149 21.79 7.27 -2.92
N LEU A 150 21.93 7.01 -1.62
CA LEU A 150 20.81 6.74 -0.71
C LEU A 150 19.82 7.90 -0.67
N ASN A 151 20.31 9.14 -0.52
CA ASN A 151 19.45 10.32 -0.48
C ASN A 151 18.66 10.51 -1.78
N ARG A 152 19.31 10.37 -2.95
CA ARG A 152 18.63 10.45 -4.24
C ARG A 152 17.57 9.36 -4.42
N ALA A 153 17.89 8.12 -4.04
CA ALA A 153 16.95 7.01 -4.12
C ALA A 153 15.75 7.22 -3.18
N ARG A 154 16.01 7.71 -1.96
CA ARG A 154 14.97 8.06 -1.00
C ARG A 154 14.06 9.15 -1.54
N ASP A 155 14.61 10.24 -2.06
CA ASP A 155 13.85 11.37 -2.59
C ASP A 155 12.99 10.97 -3.78
N LYS A 156 13.53 10.14 -4.69
CA LYS A 156 12.77 9.58 -5.81
C LYS A 156 11.61 8.72 -5.34
N GLY A 157 11.84 7.82 -4.37
CA GLY A 157 10.78 7.01 -3.77
C GLY A 157 9.69 7.87 -3.11
N MET A 158 10.08 8.88 -2.33
CA MET A 158 9.15 9.82 -1.69
C MET A 158 8.35 10.61 -2.72
N GLN A 159 8.99 11.04 -3.83
CA GLN A 159 8.31 11.76 -4.90
C GLN A 159 7.24 10.90 -5.58
N LEU A 160 7.53 9.64 -5.86
CA LEU A 160 6.56 8.72 -6.46
C LEU A 160 5.40 8.41 -5.52
N CYS A 161 5.69 8.26 -4.24
CA CYS A 161 4.67 8.03 -3.22
C CYS A 161 3.69 9.19 -3.05
N LYS A 162 4.07 10.44 -3.35
CA LYS A 162 3.16 11.60 -3.30
C LYS A 162 1.99 11.51 -4.28
N ALA A 163 2.08 10.66 -5.30
CA ALA A 163 1.00 10.46 -6.27
C ALA A 163 -0.19 9.66 -5.70
N PHE A 164 -0.08 9.13 -4.48
CA PHE A 164 -1.06 8.25 -3.84
C PHE A 164 -1.46 8.77 -2.46
#